data_AF-A0A1W1VZW9-F1
#
_entry.id   AF-A0A1W1VZW9-F1
#
_cell.length_a   1.000
_cell.length_b   1.000
_cell.length_c   1.000
_cell.angle_alpha   90.00
_cell.angle_beta   90.00
_cell.angle_gamma   90.00
#
_symmetry.space_group_name_H-M   'P 1'
#
loop_
_entity.id
_entity.type
_entity.pdbx_description
1 polymer ?
#
loop_
_entity_poly.entity_id
_entity_poly.type
_entity_poly.pdbx_seq_one_letter_code
_entity_poly.pdbx_strand_id
1 'polypeptide(L)'
;MEQLETGTYEILRNRLTTSGSDLRLRLEKLNAERKAVFGAIDTKLIGTGRITTENNCVPWDMVPVGGNFLFGYNVLIGLKAEPEVADVFGVYDYTNHEFWSLGLELISAPQFVEEFRNLYRYYKNTQFVKFAVLGAHLFMVFRVGKSASDIKTFKWLLQGDTLTYLDNRSDHEYTFPAQHEFTWKRATRDMQRAGKYPHISIEDKVFVETIHGDLTIKVENNTETGQGIYSEPVADKDQTLDDSEIYYAVVGNLVLLKIRPYKEPDYRHFLFNEKLKTAQRLDALAEACVLLPDGQGLIFPHGFYLQTGAGKLFENSLRHMLFEKRITSPNGEDFLYVFYNKDNGAYLLLSYNLIAQRVNNPISCHGYALFANGELCYFRADDEAKKHHAVQIWQTPYVAPDFQLPVTSDSYLYKLGNKEIVRAMAEAQEILTLLSKDDSYAGLYLDLIRLTTTLTDTYHWLREPAAQALSRCRRFGRRPTRRWRSSRK
;
A
#
# COMPACT_ATOMS: atom_id res chain seq x y z
N MET A 1 -16.68 -30.41 37.21
CA MET A 1 -17.30 -29.28 36.49
C MET A 1 -16.41 -28.83 35.33
N GLU A 2 -15.09 -28.74 35.52
CA GLU A 2 -14.10 -28.48 34.44
C GLU A 2 -14.22 -29.41 33.21
N GLN A 3 -14.34 -30.74 33.38
CA GLN A 3 -14.46 -31.66 32.23
C GLN A 3 -15.70 -31.42 31.33
N LEU A 4 -16.79 -30.88 31.89
CA LEU A 4 -18.00 -30.53 31.13
C LEU A 4 -17.86 -29.19 30.39
N GLU A 5 -17.07 -28.26 30.94
CA GLU A 5 -16.76 -26.99 30.30
C GLU A 5 -15.75 -27.15 29.16
N THR A 6 -14.70 -27.98 29.35
CA THR A 6 -13.75 -28.34 28.29
C THR A 6 -14.45 -28.98 27.10
N GLY A 7 -15.37 -29.93 27.34
CA GLY A 7 -16.15 -30.56 26.26
C GLY A 7 -17.09 -29.59 25.53
N THR A 8 -17.67 -28.60 26.23
CA THR A 8 -18.55 -27.60 25.61
C THR A 8 -17.78 -26.62 24.73
N TYR A 9 -16.61 -26.19 25.19
CA TYR A 9 -15.70 -25.32 24.44
C TYR A 9 -15.19 -26.00 23.16
N GLU A 10 -14.72 -27.25 23.25
CA GLU A 10 -14.26 -28.01 22.09
C GLU A 10 -15.37 -28.22 21.05
N ILE A 11 -16.60 -28.50 21.48
CA ILE A 11 -17.75 -28.61 20.59
C ILE A 11 -18.03 -27.28 19.88
N LEU A 12 -17.95 -26.15 20.58
CA LEU A 12 -18.11 -24.83 19.98
C LEU A 12 -17.01 -24.56 18.95
N ARG A 13 -15.75 -24.80 19.29
CA ARG A 13 -14.60 -24.61 18.40
C ARG A 13 -14.72 -25.47 17.15
N ASN A 14 -15.06 -26.75 17.29
CA ASN A 14 -15.29 -27.65 16.15
C ASN A 14 -16.42 -27.17 15.22
N ARG A 15 -17.49 -26.62 15.80
CA ARG A 15 -18.58 -26.01 15.01
C ARG A 15 -18.14 -24.78 14.26
N LEU A 16 -17.40 -23.88 14.91
CA LEU A 16 -16.85 -22.68 14.30
C LEU A 16 -15.91 -23.04 13.14
N THR A 17 -15.01 -24.00 13.33
CA THR A 17 -14.12 -24.51 12.28
C THR A 17 -14.91 -25.07 11.10
N THR A 18 -15.92 -25.91 11.37
CA THR A 18 -16.76 -26.51 10.31
C THR A 18 -17.51 -25.44 9.51
N SER A 19 -18.12 -24.47 10.19
CA SER A 19 -18.83 -23.37 9.54
C SER A 19 -17.89 -22.39 8.83
N GLY A 20 -16.66 -22.21 9.32
CA GLY A 20 -15.61 -21.46 8.63
C GLY A 20 -15.21 -22.13 7.31
N SER A 21 -15.03 -23.45 7.30
CA SER A 21 -14.73 -24.21 6.07
C SER A 21 -15.87 -24.13 5.03
N ASP A 22 -17.14 -24.24 5.45
CA ASP A 22 -18.29 -24.05 4.56
C ASP A 22 -18.36 -22.62 4.00
N LEU A 23 -18.11 -21.60 4.83
CA LEU A 23 -18.06 -20.21 4.42
C LEU A 23 -16.96 -19.96 3.38
N ARG A 24 -15.75 -20.48 3.61
CA ARG A 24 -14.62 -20.36 2.68
C ARG A 24 -14.95 -20.95 1.31
N LEU A 25 -15.50 -22.16 1.27
CA LEU A 25 -15.83 -22.84 0.01
C LEU A 25 -16.90 -22.07 -0.79
N ARG A 26 -17.88 -21.46 -0.12
CA ARG A 26 -18.89 -20.63 -0.79
C ARG A 26 -18.34 -19.30 -1.28
N LEU A 27 -17.45 -18.69 -0.48
CA LEU A 27 -16.77 -17.45 -0.85
C LEU A 27 -15.90 -17.65 -2.10
N GLU A 28 -15.16 -18.77 -2.17
CA GLU A 28 -14.38 -19.16 -3.35
C GLU A 28 -15.26 -19.36 -4.58
N LYS A 29 -16.39 -20.06 -4.44
CA LYS A 29 -17.37 -20.23 -5.55
C LYS A 29 -17.95 -18.90 -6.02
N LEU A 30 -18.37 -18.04 -5.09
CA LEU A 30 -18.88 -16.71 -5.43
C LEU A 30 -17.81 -15.89 -6.15
N ASN A 31 -16.55 -15.97 -5.71
CA ASN A 31 -15.46 -15.24 -6.38
C ASN A 31 -15.27 -15.73 -7.83
N ALA A 32 -15.31 -17.04 -8.05
CA ALA A 32 -15.17 -17.61 -9.39
C ALA A 32 -16.32 -17.16 -10.31
N GLU A 33 -17.56 -17.21 -9.83
CA GLU A 33 -18.74 -16.74 -10.58
C GLU A 33 -18.69 -15.22 -10.85
N ARG A 34 -18.29 -14.43 -9.86
CA ARG A 34 -18.08 -12.98 -10.01
C ARG A 34 -17.04 -12.68 -11.09
N LYS A 35 -15.88 -13.35 -11.04
CA LYS A 35 -14.82 -13.19 -12.06
C LYS A 35 -15.31 -13.57 -13.45
N ALA A 36 -16.13 -14.61 -13.59
CA ALA A 36 -16.73 -14.98 -14.87
C ALA A 36 -17.72 -13.93 -15.41
N VAL A 37 -18.48 -13.27 -14.53
CA VAL A 37 -19.48 -12.25 -14.90
C VAL A 37 -18.85 -10.91 -15.25
N PHE A 38 -17.89 -10.43 -14.46
CA PHE A 38 -17.32 -9.09 -14.59
C PHE A 38 -15.99 -9.03 -15.37
N GLY A 39 -15.47 -10.19 -15.78
CA GLY A 39 -14.12 -10.32 -16.29
C GLY A 39 -13.10 -10.24 -15.16
N ALA A 40 -12.02 -11.01 -15.31
CA ALA A 40 -10.87 -10.96 -14.41
C ALA A 40 -9.60 -10.78 -15.24
N ILE A 41 -8.79 -9.82 -14.84
CA ILE A 41 -7.42 -9.70 -15.33
C ILE A 41 -6.50 -10.13 -14.21
N ASP A 42 -5.93 -11.31 -14.34
CA ASP A 42 -4.91 -11.77 -13.41
C ASP A 42 -3.56 -11.13 -13.73
N THR A 43 -2.79 -10.83 -12.68
CA THR A 43 -1.44 -10.30 -12.85
C THR A 43 -0.49 -11.40 -13.32
N LYS A 44 0.09 -11.26 -14.50
CA LYS A 44 1.02 -12.25 -15.06
C LYS A 44 2.03 -11.63 -16.00
N LEU A 45 3.25 -12.19 -16.03
CA LEU A 45 4.26 -11.84 -17.03
C LEU A 45 3.77 -12.32 -18.40
N ILE A 46 3.62 -11.39 -19.34
CA ILE A 46 3.18 -11.70 -20.71
C ILE A 46 4.30 -11.59 -21.73
N GLY A 47 5.39 -10.88 -21.40
CA GLY A 47 6.53 -10.77 -22.29
C GLY A 47 7.72 -10.07 -21.66
N THR A 48 8.81 -10.06 -22.41
CA THR A 48 10.01 -9.28 -22.13
C THR A 48 10.41 -8.56 -23.40
N GLY A 49 10.54 -7.24 -23.32
CA GLY A 49 11.03 -6.41 -24.41
C GLY A 49 12.42 -5.88 -24.12
N ARG A 50 12.95 -5.12 -25.07
CA ARG A 50 14.26 -4.48 -24.95
C ARG A 50 14.21 -3.07 -25.52
N ILE A 51 14.54 -2.10 -24.70
CA ILE A 51 14.77 -0.72 -25.14
C ILE A 51 16.24 -0.60 -25.54
N THR A 52 16.50 -0.02 -26.70
CA THR A 52 17.86 0.25 -27.18
C THR A 52 18.03 1.75 -27.32
N THR A 53 19.00 2.31 -26.61
CA THR A 53 19.41 3.72 -26.72
C THR A 53 20.53 3.87 -27.73
N GLU A 54 20.87 5.08 -28.14
CA GLU A 54 21.98 5.33 -29.07
C GLU A 54 23.34 5.09 -28.38
N ASN A 55 23.47 5.63 -27.16
CA ASN A 55 24.67 5.64 -26.34
C ASN A 55 24.50 4.77 -25.08
N ASN A 56 25.62 4.33 -24.50
CA ASN A 56 25.58 3.70 -23.18
C ASN A 56 25.05 4.69 -22.15
N CYS A 57 23.99 4.31 -21.44
CA CYS A 57 23.35 5.16 -20.45
C CYS A 57 22.89 4.36 -19.24
N VAL A 58 22.60 5.09 -18.16
CA VAL A 58 21.90 4.56 -16.99
C VAL A 58 20.44 5.03 -17.06
N PRO A 59 19.47 4.12 -17.18
CA PRO A 59 18.07 4.49 -17.27
C PRO A 59 17.51 4.87 -15.90
N TRP A 60 16.66 5.89 -15.88
CA TRP A 60 16.16 6.49 -14.64
C TRP A 60 14.65 6.50 -14.53
N ASP A 61 13.91 6.61 -15.64
CA ASP A 61 12.46 6.52 -15.58
C ASP A 61 11.84 6.26 -16.95
N MET A 62 10.54 5.96 -16.96
CA MET A 62 9.74 5.94 -18.18
C MET A 62 8.31 6.42 -17.92
N VAL A 63 7.63 6.93 -18.95
CA VAL A 63 6.23 7.35 -18.83
C VAL A 63 5.48 7.15 -20.15
N PRO A 64 4.26 6.57 -20.13
CA PRO A 64 3.44 6.46 -21.34
C PRO A 64 2.87 7.83 -21.74
N VAL A 65 2.75 8.04 -23.05
CA VAL A 65 2.14 9.19 -23.70
C VAL A 65 1.26 8.64 -24.83
N GLY A 66 0.02 8.29 -24.49
CA GLY A 66 -0.86 7.55 -25.41
C GLY A 66 -0.29 6.18 -25.77
N GLY A 67 -0.12 5.91 -27.07
CA GLY A 67 0.53 4.69 -27.58
C GLY A 67 2.07 4.75 -27.56
N ASN A 68 2.64 5.94 -27.47
CA ASN A 68 4.07 6.13 -27.32
C ASN A 68 4.47 6.08 -25.84
N PHE A 69 5.76 6.04 -25.56
CA PHE A 69 6.26 6.35 -24.24
C PHE A 69 7.63 7.04 -24.31
N LEU A 70 7.92 7.81 -23.27
CA LEU A 70 9.21 8.45 -23.07
C LEU A 70 10.08 7.58 -22.17
N PHE A 71 11.33 7.43 -22.54
CA PHE A 71 12.37 6.77 -21.77
C PHE A 71 13.41 7.80 -21.37
N GLY A 72 13.66 7.95 -20.08
CA GLY A 72 14.57 8.93 -19.52
C GLY A 72 15.79 8.25 -18.93
N TYR A 73 16.96 8.76 -19.28
CA TYR A 73 18.24 8.17 -18.92
C TYR A 73 19.30 9.25 -18.78
N ASN A 74 20.46 8.87 -18.25
CA ASN A 74 21.62 9.74 -18.17
C ASN A 74 22.81 9.05 -18.85
N VAL A 75 23.42 9.72 -19.83
CA VAL A 75 24.68 9.27 -20.42
C VAL A 75 25.86 9.76 -19.60
N LEU A 76 26.94 8.98 -19.57
CA LEU A 76 28.25 9.47 -19.12
C LEU A 76 28.76 10.45 -20.18
N ILE A 77 28.60 11.74 -19.93
CA ILE A 77 29.05 12.82 -20.82
C ILE A 77 30.58 12.78 -20.84
N GLY A 78 31.16 12.09 -21.83
CA GLY A 78 32.60 12.04 -22.07
C GLY A 78 33.11 13.36 -22.67
N LEU A 79 33.34 13.38 -23.99
CA LEU A 79 33.95 14.51 -24.71
C LEU A 79 32.94 15.52 -25.28
N LYS A 80 31.62 15.33 -25.13
CA LYS A 80 30.62 16.29 -25.62
C LYS A 80 30.66 17.58 -24.78
N ALA A 81 30.68 18.73 -25.45
CA ALA A 81 30.74 20.04 -24.81
C ALA A 81 29.40 20.48 -24.19
N GLU A 82 28.27 20.11 -24.82
CA GLU A 82 26.91 20.40 -24.32
C GLU A 82 26.00 19.17 -24.56
N PRO A 83 25.20 18.74 -23.56
CA PRO A 83 24.23 17.65 -23.72
C PRO A 83 23.08 18.03 -24.64
N GLU A 84 22.66 17.08 -25.47
CA GLU A 84 21.49 17.21 -26.33
C GLU A 84 20.28 16.52 -25.69
N VAL A 85 19.07 16.84 -26.16
CA VAL A 85 17.83 16.20 -25.66
C VAL A 85 17.90 14.67 -25.85
N ALA A 86 18.49 14.21 -26.96
CA ALA A 86 18.71 12.80 -27.27
C ALA A 86 19.71 12.10 -26.32
N ASP A 87 20.51 12.85 -25.56
CA ASP A 87 21.42 12.29 -24.56
C ASP A 87 20.72 11.96 -23.24
N VAL A 88 19.47 12.40 -23.08
CA VAL A 88 18.68 12.27 -21.84
C VAL A 88 17.35 11.56 -22.08
N PHE A 89 16.80 11.67 -23.28
CA PHE A 89 15.49 11.14 -23.61
C PHE A 89 15.52 10.30 -24.88
N GLY A 90 14.67 9.28 -24.89
CA GLY A 90 14.29 8.54 -26.09
C GLY A 90 12.77 8.46 -26.16
N VAL A 91 12.22 8.50 -27.37
CA VAL A 91 10.79 8.30 -27.62
C VAL A 91 10.64 6.98 -28.36
N TYR A 92 9.66 6.20 -27.96
CA TYR A 92 9.43 4.87 -28.52
C TYR A 92 7.95 4.64 -28.71
N ASP A 93 7.59 3.96 -29.80
CA ASP A 93 6.29 3.33 -29.97
C ASP A 93 6.27 2.00 -29.23
N TYR A 94 5.14 1.69 -28.59
CA TYR A 94 4.92 0.42 -27.90
C TYR A 94 3.76 -0.34 -28.54
N THR A 95 4.11 -1.30 -29.39
CA THR A 95 3.15 -2.09 -30.15
C THR A 95 3.55 -3.57 -30.13
N ASN A 96 2.60 -4.48 -29.94
CA ASN A 96 2.83 -5.94 -29.91
C ASN A 96 3.94 -6.37 -28.94
N HIS A 97 4.01 -5.74 -27.76
CA HIS A 97 5.02 -6.04 -26.72
C HIS A 97 6.47 -5.75 -27.15
N GLU A 98 6.66 -4.95 -28.20
CA GLU A 98 7.95 -4.49 -28.70
C GLU A 98 8.08 -2.96 -28.60
N PHE A 99 9.33 -2.49 -28.52
CA PHE A 99 9.67 -1.08 -28.34
C PHE A 99 10.43 -0.57 -29.57
N TRP A 100 9.79 0.28 -30.36
CA TRP A 100 10.36 0.80 -31.61
C TRP A 100 10.80 2.25 -31.42
N SER A 101 12.09 2.54 -31.65
CA SER A 101 12.61 3.90 -31.52
C SER A 101 11.95 4.84 -32.52
N LEU A 102 11.47 5.97 -32.02
CA LEU A 102 10.99 7.10 -32.81
C LEU A 102 11.97 8.26 -32.73
N GLY A 103 11.72 9.31 -33.52
CA GLY A 103 12.40 10.59 -33.36
C GLY A 103 11.88 11.35 -32.14
N LEU A 104 12.51 12.49 -31.84
CA LEU A 104 12.18 13.31 -30.68
C LEU A 104 11.08 14.33 -30.94
N GLU A 105 10.32 14.21 -32.04
CA GLU A 105 9.33 15.19 -32.47
C GLU A 105 8.33 15.52 -31.35
N LEU A 106 7.91 14.49 -30.60
CA LEU A 106 6.99 14.58 -29.46
C LEU A 106 7.45 15.57 -28.37
N ILE A 107 8.76 15.78 -28.22
CA ILE A 107 9.35 16.66 -27.20
C ILE A 107 10.30 17.69 -27.82
N SER A 108 10.13 18.02 -29.10
CA SER A 108 11.03 18.89 -29.87
C SER A 108 10.65 20.39 -29.83
N ALA A 109 9.77 20.80 -28.92
CA ALA A 109 9.32 22.19 -28.81
C ALA A 109 10.53 23.15 -28.72
N PRO A 110 10.64 24.17 -29.60
CA PRO A 110 11.85 24.99 -29.69
C PRO A 110 12.25 25.66 -28.37
N GLN A 111 11.25 26.16 -27.64
CA GLN A 111 11.45 26.78 -26.33
C GLN A 111 11.99 25.78 -25.30
N PHE A 112 11.48 24.55 -25.28
CA PHE A 112 12.01 23.49 -24.41
C PHE A 112 13.47 23.19 -24.74
N VAL A 113 13.82 23.04 -26.02
CA VAL A 113 15.19 22.73 -26.45
C VAL A 113 16.16 23.82 -26.01
N GLU A 114 15.78 25.10 -26.13
CA GLU A 114 16.58 26.22 -25.65
C GLU A 114 16.75 26.21 -24.13
N GLU A 115 15.65 26.06 -23.39
CA GLU A 115 15.66 26.06 -21.93
C GLU A 115 16.37 24.82 -21.34
N PHE A 116 16.30 23.67 -22.02
CA PHE A 116 17.06 22.47 -21.71
C PHE A 116 18.57 22.70 -21.81
N ARG A 117 19.04 23.31 -22.92
CA ARG A 117 20.46 23.66 -23.07
C ARG A 117 20.91 24.64 -21.99
N ASN A 118 20.07 25.62 -21.68
CA ASN A 118 20.35 26.58 -20.62
C ASN A 118 20.48 25.88 -19.26
N LEU A 119 19.64 24.91 -18.94
CA LEU A 119 19.73 24.13 -17.69
C LEU A 119 21.12 23.48 -17.53
N TYR A 120 21.58 22.74 -18.54
CA TYR A 120 22.89 22.09 -18.49
C TYR A 120 24.06 23.09 -18.52
N ARG A 121 23.89 24.26 -19.15
CA ARG A 121 24.91 25.32 -19.16
C ARG A 121 25.09 25.95 -17.78
N TYR A 122 24.00 26.21 -17.06
CA TYR A 122 24.05 26.89 -15.77
C TYR A 122 24.28 25.95 -14.58
N TYR A 123 23.86 24.68 -14.68
CA TYR A 123 23.93 23.71 -13.60
C TYR A 123 24.78 22.49 -13.99
N LYS A 124 26.02 22.44 -13.50
CA LYS A 124 27.01 21.40 -13.88
C LYS A 124 26.63 19.98 -13.47
N ASN A 125 25.84 19.83 -12.39
CA ASN A 125 25.42 18.53 -11.86
C ASN A 125 23.97 18.20 -12.26
N THR A 126 23.53 18.67 -13.43
CA THR A 126 22.19 18.40 -13.93
C THR A 126 22.03 16.92 -14.28
N GLN A 127 21.02 16.30 -13.68
CA GLN A 127 20.69 14.89 -13.90
C GLN A 127 19.18 14.76 -14.05
N PHE A 128 18.71 14.03 -15.08
CA PHE A 128 17.32 13.64 -15.16
C PHE A 128 17.00 12.58 -14.09
N VAL A 129 15.89 12.74 -13.37
CA VAL A 129 15.55 11.84 -12.25
C VAL A 129 14.17 11.21 -12.32
N LYS A 130 13.18 11.85 -12.94
CA LYS A 130 11.80 11.34 -12.90
C LYS A 130 10.89 11.98 -13.94
N PHE A 131 9.96 11.18 -14.46
CA PHE A 131 8.73 11.67 -15.06
C PHE A 131 7.61 11.65 -14.01
N ALA A 132 6.97 12.80 -13.76
CA ALA A 132 5.87 12.89 -12.80
C ALA A 132 4.59 13.36 -13.50
N VAL A 133 3.57 12.52 -13.52
CA VAL A 133 2.25 12.87 -14.06
C VAL A 133 1.33 13.29 -12.92
N LEU A 134 0.95 14.57 -12.91
CA LEU A 134 0.05 15.17 -11.92
C LEU A 134 -1.14 15.80 -12.65
N GLY A 135 -2.30 15.13 -12.58
CA GLY A 135 -3.49 15.52 -13.35
C GLY A 135 -3.21 15.43 -14.86
N ALA A 136 -3.44 16.52 -15.58
CA ALA A 136 -3.18 16.62 -17.02
C ALA A 136 -1.74 17.08 -17.35
N HIS A 137 -0.85 17.19 -16.37
CA HIS A 137 0.51 17.69 -16.58
C HIS A 137 1.55 16.59 -16.40
N LEU A 138 2.53 16.58 -17.30
CA LEU A 138 3.75 15.81 -17.18
C LEU A 138 4.89 16.76 -16.79
N PHE A 139 5.57 16.44 -15.70
CA PHE A 139 6.80 17.11 -15.28
C PHE A 139 7.99 16.21 -15.61
N MET A 140 8.96 16.75 -16.35
CA MET A 140 10.28 16.16 -16.47
C MET A 140 11.16 16.77 -15.39
N VAL A 141 11.52 15.97 -14.38
CA VAL A 141 12.20 16.43 -13.17
C VAL A 141 13.69 16.20 -13.30
N PHE A 142 14.46 17.24 -13.02
CA PHE A 142 15.92 17.26 -13.03
C PHE A 142 16.44 17.63 -11.65
N ARG A 143 17.43 16.90 -11.15
CA ARG A 143 18.24 17.30 -10.00
C ARG A 143 19.36 18.21 -10.49
N VAL A 144 19.55 19.36 -9.85
CA VAL A 144 20.58 20.34 -10.21
C VAL A 144 21.59 20.62 -9.10
N GLY A 145 21.30 20.17 -7.87
CA GLY A 145 22.13 20.34 -6.69
C GLY A 145 22.58 19.02 -6.07
N LYS A 146 23.07 19.10 -4.82
CA LYS A 146 23.51 17.93 -4.06
C LYS A 146 22.35 17.23 -3.37
N SER A 147 21.33 17.99 -2.97
CA SER A 147 20.14 17.44 -2.32
C SER A 147 19.19 16.89 -3.38
N ALA A 148 18.51 15.78 -3.07
CA ALA A 148 17.43 15.27 -3.90
C ALA A 148 16.21 16.22 -3.98
N SER A 149 16.17 17.26 -3.15
CA SER A 149 15.17 18.33 -3.23
C SER A 149 15.60 19.52 -4.09
N ASP A 150 16.87 19.61 -4.49
CA ASP A 150 17.38 20.67 -5.36
C ASP A 150 17.02 20.35 -6.82
N ILE A 151 15.78 20.67 -7.20
CA ILE A 151 15.21 20.27 -8.49
C ILE A 151 14.87 21.45 -9.40
N LYS A 152 14.79 21.14 -10.69
CA LYS A 152 14.12 21.93 -11.72
C LYS A 152 13.20 21.04 -12.52
N THR A 153 12.12 21.60 -13.05
CA THR A 153 11.12 20.83 -13.79
C THR A 153 10.79 21.51 -15.10
N PHE A 154 10.63 20.71 -16.15
CA PHE A 154 9.97 21.14 -17.38
C PHE A 154 8.53 20.63 -17.35
N LYS A 155 7.57 21.55 -17.45
CA LYS A 155 6.15 21.24 -17.39
C LYS A 155 5.56 21.13 -18.79
N TRP A 156 4.83 20.05 -19.03
CA TRP A 156 4.16 19.74 -20.27
C TRP A 156 2.69 19.48 -20.00
N LEU A 157 1.82 19.91 -20.91
CA LEU A 157 0.42 19.48 -20.96
C LEU A 157 0.36 18.14 -21.68
N LEU A 158 -0.21 17.12 -21.03
CA LEU A 158 -0.42 15.78 -21.56
C LEU A 158 -1.89 15.62 -22.00
N GLN A 159 -2.11 15.44 -23.30
CA GLN A 159 -3.43 15.27 -23.89
C GLN A 159 -3.42 14.07 -24.84
N GLY A 160 -3.87 12.92 -24.33
CA GLY A 160 -3.85 11.67 -25.08
C GLY A 160 -2.43 11.25 -25.44
N ASP A 161 -2.12 11.30 -26.73
CA ASP A 161 -0.83 10.97 -27.34
C ASP A 161 0.07 12.19 -27.62
N THR A 162 -0.37 13.39 -27.23
CA THR A 162 0.36 14.64 -27.48
C THR A 162 0.92 15.27 -26.20
N LEU A 163 2.08 15.93 -26.36
CA LEU A 163 2.70 16.77 -25.34
C LEU A 163 2.86 18.20 -25.85
N THR A 164 2.37 19.17 -25.09
CA THR A 164 2.59 20.59 -25.36
C THR A 164 3.45 21.19 -24.27
N TYR A 165 4.60 21.77 -24.64
CA TYR A 165 5.48 22.42 -23.68
C TYR A 165 4.82 23.67 -23.08
N LEU A 166 4.93 23.86 -21.77
CA LEU A 166 4.37 25.02 -21.07
C LEU A 166 5.48 25.96 -20.56
N ASP A 167 6.31 25.49 -19.61
CA ASP A 167 7.35 26.31 -18.96
C ASP A 167 8.35 25.47 -18.14
N ASN A 168 9.38 26.12 -17.60
CA ASN A 168 10.36 25.54 -16.67
C ASN A 168 10.37 26.18 -15.26
N ARG A 169 9.29 26.86 -14.86
CA ARG A 169 9.20 27.67 -13.62
C ARG A 169 8.19 27.12 -12.62
N SER A 170 7.57 25.99 -12.96
CA SER A 170 6.52 25.34 -12.17
C SER A 170 7.06 24.27 -11.21
N ASP A 171 8.31 24.38 -10.74
CA ASP A 171 8.92 23.36 -9.85
C ASP A 171 8.19 23.22 -8.52
N HIS A 172 7.59 24.29 -8.02
CA HIS A 172 6.75 24.29 -6.81
C HIS A 172 5.44 23.49 -6.94
N GLU A 173 4.97 23.20 -8.17
CA GLU A 173 3.79 22.37 -8.39
C GLU A 173 4.10 20.87 -8.27
N TYR A 174 5.35 20.47 -8.48
CA TYR A 174 5.79 19.09 -8.29
C TYR A 174 5.89 18.79 -6.79
N THR A 175 4.82 18.19 -6.28
CA THR A 175 4.66 17.84 -4.87
C THR A 175 4.25 16.38 -4.72
N PHE A 176 4.59 15.79 -3.58
CA PHE A 176 4.11 14.45 -3.21
C PHE A 176 2.83 14.59 -2.38
N PRO A 177 1.93 13.60 -2.41
CA PRO A 177 0.78 13.58 -1.52
C PRO A 177 1.21 13.51 -0.05
N ALA A 178 0.23 13.62 0.86
CA ALA A 178 0.48 13.37 2.28
C ALA A 178 1.09 11.98 2.47
N GLN A 179 2.22 11.91 3.17
CA GLN A 179 2.95 10.66 3.43
C GLN A 179 2.26 9.80 4.51
N HIS A 180 1.39 10.43 5.30
CA HIS A 180 0.55 9.78 6.29
C HIS A 180 -0.91 10.15 6.04
N GLU A 181 -1.79 9.16 5.89
CA GLU A 181 -3.25 9.37 5.79
C GLU A 181 -3.91 9.47 7.18
N PHE A 182 -3.13 9.76 8.23
CA PHE A 182 -3.58 10.00 9.60
C PHE A 182 -2.74 11.11 10.24
N THR A 183 -3.24 11.70 11.32
CA THR A 183 -2.59 12.83 12.01
C THR A 183 -1.96 12.39 13.32
N TRP A 184 -0.68 12.72 13.49
CA TRP A 184 0.04 12.55 14.75
C TRP A 184 -0.45 13.55 15.79
N LYS A 185 -0.93 13.05 16.93
CA LYS A 185 -1.29 13.83 18.11
C LYS A 185 -0.16 13.77 19.12
N ARG A 186 0.23 14.91 19.70
CA ARG A 186 1.22 14.94 20.77
C ARG A 186 0.57 14.48 22.08
N ALA A 187 1.25 13.60 22.82
CA ALA A 187 0.83 13.26 24.17
C ALA A 187 1.00 14.46 25.11
N THR A 188 0.04 14.63 26.01
CA THR A 188 -0.05 15.76 26.92
C THR A 188 0.14 15.33 28.37
N ARG A 189 0.37 16.30 29.27
CA ARG A 189 0.70 16.01 30.67
C ARG A 189 -0.44 15.36 31.45
N ASP A 190 -1.69 15.65 31.11
CA ASP A 190 -2.90 15.03 31.68
C ASP A 190 -3.04 13.53 31.36
N MET A 191 -2.31 13.05 30.34
CA MET A 191 -2.24 11.63 30.01
C MET A 191 -1.27 10.87 30.94
N GLN A 192 -0.45 11.55 31.74
CA GLN A 192 0.46 10.90 32.67
C GLN A 192 -0.28 10.25 33.83
N ARG A 193 0.25 9.11 34.28
CA ARG A 193 -0.17 8.40 35.49
C ARG A 193 1.02 8.34 36.43
N ALA A 194 0.86 8.93 37.61
CA ALA A 194 1.89 8.94 38.64
C ALA A 194 1.98 7.59 39.37
N GLY A 195 3.15 7.28 39.92
CA GLY A 195 3.38 6.08 40.72
C GLY A 195 4.86 5.72 40.76
N LYS A 196 5.18 4.47 41.09
CA LYS A 196 6.57 3.97 41.14
C LYS A 196 7.17 3.83 39.73
N TYR A 197 6.35 3.38 38.79
CA TYR A 197 6.64 3.29 37.36
C TYR A 197 5.64 4.17 36.60
N PRO A 198 5.82 5.51 36.64
CA PRO A 198 4.92 6.42 35.97
C PRO A 198 4.98 6.20 34.46
N HIS A 199 3.84 6.38 33.79
CA HIS A 199 3.73 6.19 32.35
C HIS A 199 2.71 7.16 31.73
N ILE A 200 2.74 7.29 30.40
CA ILE A 200 1.75 8.04 29.62
C ILE A 200 0.66 7.08 29.14
N SER A 201 -0.60 7.35 29.49
CA SER A 201 -1.79 6.63 28.99
C SER A 201 -2.22 7.17 27.64
N ILE A 202 -2.03 6.39 26.58
CA ILE A 202 -2.50 6.74 25.24
C ILE A 202 -3.92 6.20 25.06
N GLU A 203 -4.89 7.11 25.14
CA GLU A 203 -6.33 6.85 24.96
C GLU A 203 -6.87 5.73 25.88
N ASP A 204 -6.22 5.51 27.03
CA ASP A 204 -6.47 4.40 27.95
C ASP A 204 -6.40 2.99 27.30
N LYS A 205 -5.71 2.88 26.16
CA LYS A 205 -5.52 1.63 25.39
C LYS A 205 -4.12 1.05 25.57
N VAL A 206 -3.10 1.89 25.57
CA VAL A 206 -1.69 1.50 25.65
C VAL A 206 -0.94 2.50 26.51
N PHE A 207 0.01 2.01 27.29
CA PHE A 207 0.75 2.80 28.26
C PHE A 207 2.23 2.79 27.90
N VAL A 208 2.85 3.96 27.86
CA VAL A 208 4.25 4.11 27.42
C VAL A 208 5.05 4.75 28.54
N GLU A 209 6.17 4.14 28.88
CA GLU A 209 7.17 4.74 29.76
C GLU A 209 8.54 4.74 29.10
N THR A 210 9.34 5.72 29.49
CA THR A 210 10.70 5.98 28.99
C THR A 210 11.65 6.17 30.17
N ILE A 211 11.44 5.47 31.26
CA ILE A 211 12.16 5.70 32.53
C ILE A 211 13.05 4.50 32.88
N HIS A 212 13.93 4.69 33.87
CA HIS A 212 14.78 3.61 34.40
C HIS A 212 15.68 2.92 33.35
N GLY A 213 16.04 3.63 32.29
CA GLY A 213 16.94 3.13 31.25
C GLY A 213 16.29 2.41 30.08
N ASP A 214 14.97 2.22 30.09
CA ASP A 214 14.24 1.55 29.02
C ASP A 214 13.06 2.39 28.50
N LEU A 215 12.69 2.14 27.25
CA LEU A 215 11.39 2.46 26.68
C LEU A 215 10.54 1.19 26.78
N THR A 216 9.45 1.25 27.54
CA THR A 216 8.57 0.10 27.78
C THR A 216 7.14 0.44 27.36
N ILE A 217 6.51 -0.51 26.65
CA ILE A 217 5.10 -0.43 26.24
C ILE A 217 4.30 -1.46 27.05
N LYS A 218 3.23 -1.02 27.71
CA LYS A 218 2.36 -1.83 28.57
C LYS A 218 0.91 -1.81 28.08
N VAL A 219 0.14 -2.79 28.52
CA VAL A 219 -1.29 -2.97 28.19
C VAL A 219 -2.22 -2.82 29.39
N GLU A 220 -1.64 -2.61 30.57
CA GLU A 220 -2.37 -2.39 31.82
C GLU A 220 -1.92 -1.09 32.44
N ASN A 221 -2.87 -0.37 33.02
CA ASN A 221 -2.60 0.82 33.82
C ASN A 221 -2.09 0.40 35.20
N ASN A 222 -0.86 -0.12 35.24
CA ASN A 222 -0.19 -0.52 36.46
C ASN A 222 1.08 0.32 36.65
N THR A 223 1.09 1.14 37.70
CA THR A 223 2.23 1.98 38.08
C THR A 223 3.07 1.37 39.21
N GLU A 224 2.75 0.15 39.66
CA GLU A 224 3.50 -0.58 40.69
C GLU A 224 4.65 -1.41 40.09
N THR A 225 4.53 -1.83 38.83
CA THR A 225 5.53 -2.63 38.11
C THR A 225 5.94 -1.99 36.77
N GLY A 226 7.19 -2.23 36.37
CA GLY A 226 7.77 -1.81 35.09
C GLY A 226 7.65 -2.85 33.97
N GLN A 227 6.90 -3.94 34.17
CA GLN A 227 6.81 -4.99 33.15
C GLN A 227 5.82 -4.58 32.05
N GLY A 228 6.26 -4.74 30.80
CA GLY A 228 5.47 -4.46 29.61
C GLY A 228 5.48 -5.61 28.62
N ILE A 229 4.75 -5.43 27.52
CA ILE A 229 4.71 -6.36 26.38
C ILE A 229 5.88 -6.12 25.41
N TYR A 230 6.60 -5.02 25.57
CA TYR A 230 7.77 -4.64 24.79
C TYR A 230 8.68 -3.77 25.65
N SER A 231 10.00 -3.98 25.57
CA SER A 231 11.00 -3.13 26.20
C SER A 231 12.27 -3.07 25.35
N GLU A 232 12.87 -1.89 25.22
CA GLU A 232 14.19 -1.71 24.63
C GLU A 232 14.95 -0.56 25.33
N PRO A 233 16.29 -0.58 25.37
CA PRO A 233 17.05 0.42 26.11
C PRO A 233 16.95 1.81 25.45
N VAL A 234 17.10 2.85 26.29
CA VAL A 234 17.22 4.26 25.86
C VAL A 234 18.65 4.77 26.06
N ALA A 235 19.01 5.83 25.33
CA ALA A 235 20.36 6.39 25.39
C ALA A 235 20.69 7.01 26.77
N ASP A 236 19.77 7.79 27.34
CA ASP A 236 19.92 8.42 28.64
C ASP A 236 19.09 7.68 29.69
N LYS A 237 19.77 7.05 30.66
CA LYS A 237 19.12 6.21 31.68
C LYS A 237 18.42 6.99 32.78
N ASP A 238 18.80 8.25 32.94
CA ASP A 238 18.28 9.14 33.99
C ASP A 238 17.13 10.01 33.49
N GLN A 239 16.68 9.81 32.24
CA GLN A 239 15.56 10.55 31.67
C GLN A 239 14.25 10.29 32.43
N THR A 240 13.42 11.31 32.49
CA THR A 240 12.06 11.28 33.03
C THR A 240 11.04 11.27 31.88
N LEU A 241 9.76 11.06 32.20
CA LEU A 241 8.70 11.07 31.17
C LEU A 241 8.63 12.40 30.41
N ASP A 242 8.86 13.51 31.11
CA ASP A 242 8.77 14.86 30.54
C ASP A 242 9.92 15.17 29.55
N ASP A 243 11.01 14.40 29.61
CA ASP A 243 12.16 14.56 28.71
C ASP A 243 11.95 13.91 27.34
N SER A 244 10.98 12.99 27.23
CA SER A 244 10.68 12.27 25.98
C SER A 244 9.54 12.92 25.19
N GLU A 245 9.66 12.91 23.87
CA GLU A 245 8.58 13.38 23.00
C GLU A 245 7.77 12.20 22.48
N ILE A 246 6.49 12.14 22.84
CA ILE A 246 5.59 11.06 22.44
C ILE A 246 4.46 11.64 21.59
N TYR A 247 4.29 11.07 20.40
CA TYR A 247 3.18 11.31 19.49
C TYR A 247 2.46 9.99 19.22
N TYR A 248 1.17 10.05 18.93
CA TYR A 248 0.37 8.88 18.64
C TYR A 248 -0.70 9.15 17.57
N ALA A 249 -1.17 8.09 16.93
CA ALA A 249 -2.34 8.10 16.06
C ALA A 249 -3.16 6.83 16.26
N VAL A 250 -4.48 6.94 16.30
CA VAL A 250 -5.39 5.79 16.43
C VAL A 250 -6.06 5.52 15.09
N VAL A 251 -5.88 4.31 14.58
CA VAL A 251 -6.47 3.83 13.33
C VAL A 251 -7.21 2.52 13.63
N GLY A 252 -8.49 2.62 13.96
CA GLY A 252 -9.29 1.47 14.39
C GLY A 252 -8.75 0.86 15.68
N ASN A 253 -8.37 -0.42 15.62
CA ASN A 253 -7.73 -1.18 16.70
C ASN A 253 -6.20 -0.98 16.77
N LEU A 254 -5.62 -0.22 15.84
CA LEU A 254 -4.19 0.04 15.79
C LEU A 254 -3.89 1.38 16.46
N VAL A 255 -2.90 1.38 17.35
CA VAL A 255 -2.31 2.60 17.91
C VAL A 255 -0.88 2.69 17.40
N LEU A 256 -0.62 3.72 16.61
CA LEU A 256 0.71 4.06 16.12
C LEU A 256 1.37 5.00 17.11
N LEU A 257 2.62 4.74 17.45
CA LEU A 257 3.41 5.54 18.38
C LEU A 257 4.65 6.06 17.66
N LYS A 258 4.99 7.32 17.89
CA LYS A 258 6.21 7.98 17.46
C LYS A 258 6.86 8.58 18.69
N ILE A 259 7.97 8.00 19.12
CA ILE A 259 8.60 8.27 20.42
C ILE A 259 10.04 8.68 20.19
N ARG A 260 10.45 9.83 20.71
CA ARG A 260 11.85 10.25 20.79
C ARG A 260 12.27 10.28 22.25
N PRO A 261 13.05 9.28 22.70
CA PRO A 261 13.70 9.36 24.00
C PRO A 261 14.68 10.54 24.07
N TYR A 262 15.00 10.96 25.28
CA TYR A 262 15.89 12.07 25.56
C TYR A 262 17.27 11.86 24.94
N LYS A 263 17.83 12.94 24.37
CA LYS A 263 19.13 12.98 23.67
C LYS A 263 19.28 12.02 22.49
N GLU A 264 18.22 11.38 22.02
CA GLU A 264 18.28 10.57 20.79
C GLU A 264 18.09 11.45 19.55
N PRO A 265 18.83 11.19 18.46
CA PRO A 265 18.72 11.98 17.24
C PRO A 265 17.38 11.73 16.51
N ASP A 266 16.89 10.49 16.58
CA ASP A 266 15.79 10.00 15.75
C ASP A 266 14.57 9.59 16.57
N TYR A 267 13.40 9.66 15.94
CA TYR A 267 12.17 9.08 16.50
C TYR A 267 12.12 7.58 16.21
N ARG A 268 11.75 6.81 17.22
CA ARG A 268 11.40 5.39 17.12
C ARG A 268 9.91 5.27 16.87
N HIS A 269 9.51 4.35 15.99
CA HIS A 269 8.10 4.17 15.66
C HIS A 269 7.62 2.77 16.04
N PHE A 270 6.40 2.69 16.55
CA PHE A 270 5.79 1.44 16.99
C PHE A 270 4.37 1.30 16.49
N LEU A 271 3.98 0.06 16.29
CA LEU A 271 2.60 -0.33 16.06
C LEU A 271 2.15 -1.19 17.22
N PHE A 272 1.10 -0.75 17.91
CA PHE A 272 0.38 -1.51 18.92
C PHE A 272 -0.97 -1.96 18.37
N ASN A 273 -1.30 -3.25 18.56
CA ASN A 273 -2.61 -3.80 18.24
C ASN A 273 -3.39 -4.05 19.54
N GLU A 274 -4.46 -3.29 19.74
CA GLU A 274 -5.31 -3.36 20.94
C GLU A 274 -5.95 -4.73 21.15
N LYS A 275 -6.33 -5.40 20.06
CA LYS A 275 -7.01 -6.70 20.10
C LYS A 275 -6.07 -7.84 20.43
N LEU A 276 -4.86 -7.80 19.89
CA LEU A 276 -3.84 -8.81 20.17
C LEU A 276 -2.99 -8.49 21.40
N LYS A 277 -3.06 -7.26 21.92
CA LYS A 277 -2.19 -6.75 22.98
C LYS A 277 -0.72 -6.94 22.67
N THR A 278 -0.33 -6.74 21.41
CA THR A 278 1.06 -6.84 20.95
C THR A 278 1.55 -5.49 20.44
N ALA A 279 2.83 -5.22 20.70
CA ALA A 279 3.54 -4.05 20.22
C ALA A 279 4.78 -4.53 19.46
N GLN A 280 5.10 -3.83 18.36
CA GLN A 280 6.31 -4.07 17.60
C GLN A 280 6.91 -2.75 17.15
N ARG A 281 8.24 -2.69 17.12
CA ARG A 281 8.98 -1.59 16.51
C ARG A 281 8.87 -1.67 14.99
N LEU A 282 8.53 -0.55 14.37
CA LEU A 282 8.30 -0.43 12.94
C LEU A 282 8.69 0.96 12.45
N ASP A 283 10.01 1.21 12.37
CA ASP A 283 10.57 2.51 11.97
C ASP A 283 10.21 2.93 10.54
N ALA A 284 9.83 1.97 9.70
CA ALA A 284 9.25 2.20 8.37
C ALA A 284 8.05 3.16 8.36
N LEU A 285 7.32 3.26 9.48
CA LEU A 285 6.19 4.20 9.63
C LEU A 285 6.63 5.66 9.58
N ALA A 286 7.91 5.96 9.80
CA ALA A 286 8.44 7.32 9.77
C ALA A 286 8.31 7.96 8.38
N GLU A 287 8.54 7.16 7.35
CA GLU A 287 8.71 7.65 5.97
C GLU A 287 7.36 7.86 5.29
N ALA A 288 6.57 6.80 5.19
CA ALA A 288 5.23 6.83 4.62
C ALA A 288 4.37 5.70 5.18
N CYS A 289 3.12 6.00 5.55
CA CYS A 289 2.15 5.00 5.97
C CYS A 289 0.73 5.47 5.64
N VAL A 290 0.05 4.75 4.75
CA VAL A 290 -1.27 5.10 4.23
C VAL A 290 -2.29 4.02 4.55
N LEU A 291 -3.58 4.35 4.46
CA LEU A 291 -4.66 3.46 4.83
C LEU A 291 -4.96 2.48 3.70
N LEU A 292 -5.19 1.23 4.07
CA LEU A 292 -5.81 0.24 3.20
C LEU A 292 -7.30 0.58 3.02
N PRO A 293 -7.91 0.19 1.88
CA PRO A 293 -9.32 0.42 1.61
C PRO A 293 -10.24 -0.14 2.71
N ASP A 294 -11.40 0.48 2.86
CA ASP A 294 -12.44 0.10 3.82
C ASP A 294 -11.94 -0.02 5.27
N GLY A 295 -10.87 0.70 5.62
CA GLY A 295 -10.31 0.72 6.98
C GLY A 295 -9.64 -0.59 7.41
N GLN A 296 -9.31 -1.49 6.46
CA GLN A 296 -8.78 -2.82 6.76
C GLN A 296 -7.42 -2.81 7.44
N GLY A 297 -6.66 -1.72 7.34
CA GLY A 297 -5.35 -1.60 7.96
C GLY A 297 -4.48 -0.52 7.34
N LEU A 298 -3.18 -0.78 7.35
CA LEU A 298 -2.12 0.13 6.93
C LEU A 298 -1.22 -0.53 5.88
N ILE A 299 -0.69 0.29 4.99
CA ILE A 299 0.36 -0.11 4.05
C ILE A 299 1.47 0.93 4.02
N PHE A 300 2.71 0.46 4.00
CA PHE A 300 3.93 1.24 4.09
C PHE A 300 5.01 0.56 3.25
N PRO A 301 6.14 1.22 2.94
CA PRO A 301 7.15 0.68 2.02
C PRO A 301 7.69 -0.71 2.39
N HIS A 302 7.70 -1.02 3.68
CA HIS A 302 8.22 -2.30 4.19
C HIS A 302 7.14 -3.34 4.47
N GLY A 303 5.87 -3.11 4.14
CA GLY A 303 4.85 -4.08 4.46
C GLY A 303 3.43 -3.54 4.56
N PHE A 304 2.57 -4.38 5.10
CA PHE A 304 1.21 -4.02 5.45
C PHE A 304 0.81 -4.68 6.77
N TYR A 305 -0.16 -4.07 7.45
CA TYR A 305 -0.66 -4.57 8.72
C TYR A 305 -2.17 -4.34 8.82
N LEU A 306 -2.94 -5.40 9.05
CA LEU A 306 -4.40 -5.37 9.13
C LEU A 306 -4.89 -5.12 10.55
N GLN A 307 -6.12 -4.64 10.68
CA GLN A 307 -6.85 -4.51 11.95
C GLN A 307 -6.93 -5.83 12.74
N THR A 308 -6.99 -6.96 12.03
CA THR A 308 -7.00 -8.32 12.60
C THR A 308 -5.63 -8.77 13.11
N GLY A 309 -4.59 -7.96 12.89
CA GLY A 309 -3.20 -8.24 13.22
C GLY A 309 -2.48 -9.19 12.28
N ALA A 310 -3.14 -9.63 11.20
CA ALA A 310 -2.42 -10.24 10.09
C ALA A 310 -1.63 -9.17 9.32
N GLY A 311 -0.44 -9.51 8.85
CA GLY A 311 0.42 -8.58 8.13
C GLY A 311 1.65 -9.30 7.62
N LYS A 312 2.42 -8.62 6.79
CA LYS A 312 3.71 -9.12 6.29
C LYS A 312 4.66 -7.95 6.18
N LEU A 313 5.85 -8.14 6.74
CA LEU A 313 7.00 -7.27 6.50
C LEU A 313 7.82 -7.85 5.34
N PHE A 314 8.28 -6.97 4.47
CA PHE A 314 9.13 -7.30 3.34
C PHE A 314 10.57 -6.94 3.69
N GLU A 315 11.47 -7.87 3.47
CA GLU A 315 12.91 -7.59 3.49
C GLU A 315 13.25 -6.89 2.17
N ASN A 316 13.39 -5.57 2.22
CA ASN A 316 13.98 -4.79 1.13
C ASN A 316 15.05 -3.85 1.70
N SER A 317 16.09 -3.60 0.92
CA SER A 317 17.16 -2.66 1.27
C SER A 317 16.78 -1.20 1.01
N LEU A 318 15.61 -0.97 0.42
CA LEU A 318 15.10 0.34 0.06
C LEU A 318 14.65 1.09 1.31
N ARG A 319 15.25 2.24 1.56
CA ARG A 319 14.87 3.18 2.62
C ARG A 319 14.42 4.50 2.00
N HIS A 320 13.92 5.43 2.79
CA HIS A 320 13.49 6.76 2.37
C HIS A 320 12.47 6.75 1.21
N MET A 321 11.54 5.81 1.29
CA MET A 321 10.50 5.57 0.29
C MET A 321 9.28 6.45 0.58
N LEU A 322 9.02 7.39 -0.32
CA LEU A 322 7.86 8.28 -0.23
C LEU A 322 6.66 7.70 -0.95
N PHE A 323 5.48 7.79 -0.35
CA PHE A 323 4.23 7.52 -1.03
C PHE A 323 4.02 8.51 -2.18
N GLU A 324 3.85 7.98 -3.39
CA GLU A 324 3.64 8.76 -4.61
C GLU A 324 2.17 8.80 -5.00
N LYS A 325 1.52 7.63 -5.11
CA LYS A 325 0.10 7.53 -5.49
C LYS A 325 -0.49 6.15 -5.21
N ARG A 326 -1.82 6.10 -5.24
CA ARG A 326 -2.64 4.88 -5.23
C ARG A 326 -3.41 4.79 -6.54
N ILE A 327 -3.34 3.64 -7.22
CA ILE A 327 -4.13 3.34 -8.42
C ILE A 327 -5.16 2.29 -8.04
N THR A 328 -6.44 2.61 -8.22
CA THR A 328 -7.55 1.71 -7.95
C THR A 328 -7.97 1.03 -9.25
N SER A 329 -8.01 -0.30 -9.28
CA SER A 329 -8.55 -1.02 -10.42
C SER A 329 -10.08 -0.85 -10.54
N PRO A 330 -10.63 -0.73 -11.76
CA PRO A 330 -12.08 -0.76 -11.98
C PRO A 330 -12.77 -2.03 -11.50
N ASN A 331 -12.03 -3.14 -11.30
CA ASN A 331 -12.57 -4.38 -10.76
C ASN A 331 -13.01 -4.28 -9.28
N GLY A 332 -12.67 -3.18 -8.61
CA GLY A 332 -13.08 -2.88 -7.24
C GLY A 332 -12.35 -3.66 -6.14
N GLU A 333 -11.45 -4.59 -6.50
CA GLU A 333 -10.72 -5.42 -5.53
C GLU A 333 -9.23 -5.14 -5.46
N ASP A 334 -8.60 -4.66 -6.54
CA ASP A 334 -7.15 -4.45 -6.58
C ASP A 334 -6.74 -2.98 -6.47
N PHE A 335 -5.72 -2.73 -5.65
CA PHE A 335 -5.17 -1.41 -5.36
C PHE A 335 -3.65 -1.44 -5.46
N LEU A 336 -3.06 -0.66 -6.36
CA LEU A 336 -1.62 -0.50 -6.48
C LEU A 336 -1.16 0.71 -5.66
N TYR A 337 -0.26 0.49 -4.72
CA TYR A 337 0.42 1.55 -3.98
C TYR A 337 1.82 1.73 -4.56
N VAL A 338 2.14 2.95 -4.95
CA VAL A 338 3.44 3.32 -5.52
C VAL A 338 4.21 4.12 -4.50
N PHE A 339 5.40 3.64 -4.16
CA PHE A 339 6.39 4.37 -3.37
C PHE A 339 7.62 4.68 -4.23
N TYR A 340 8.26 5.81 -3.98
CA TYR A 340 9.40 6.33 -4.74
C TYR A 340 10.51 6.83 -3.81
N ASN A 341 11.76 6.47 -4.11
CA ASN A 341 12.94 7.00 -3.44
C ASN A 341 13.55 8.11 -4.30
N LYS A 342 13.63 9.32 -3.72
CA LYS A 342 14.16 10.51 -4.41
C LYS A 342 15.66 10.47 -4.65
N ASP A 343 16.41 9.74 -3.85
CA ASP A 343 17.87 9.71 -3.88
C ASP A 343 18.38 8.84 -5.04
N ASN A 344 17.81 7.65 -5.23
CA ASN A 344 18.25 6.66 -6.22
C ASN A 344 17.25 6.40 -7.36
N GLY A 345 16.06 7.01 -7.33
CA GLY A 345 15.05 6.84 -8.38
C GLY A 345 14.31 5.49 -8.33
N ALA A 346 14.49 4.70 -7.27
CA ALA A 346 13.83 3.40 -7.16
C ALA A 346 12.33 3.56 -6.85
N TYR A 347 11.54 2.69 -7.46
CA TYR A 347 10.13 2.50 -7.20
C TYR A 347 9.88 1.18 -6.49
N LEU A 348 8.86 1.19 -5.63
CA LEU A 348 8.28 0.00 -5.05
C LEU A 348 6.78 -0.01 -5.30
N LEU A 349 6.32 -1.04 -6.01
CA LEU A 349 4.90 -1.23 -6.34
C LEU A 349 4.33 -2.35 -5.47
N LEU A 350 3.34 -2.02 -4.65
CA LEU A 350 2.64 -2.95 -3.76
C LEU A 350 1.19 -3.12 -4.19
N SER A 351 0.86 -4.28 -4.73
CA SER A 351 -0.49 -4.63 -5.18
C SER A 351 -1.27 -5.29 -4.04
N TYR A 352 -2.25 -4.58 -3.49
CA TYR A 352 -3.15 -5.06 -2.45
C TYR A 352 -4.47 -5.56 -3.04
N ASN A 353 -4.91 -6.75 -2.63
CA ASN A 353 -6.24 -7.28 -2.97
C ASN A 353 -7.17 -7.21 -1.74
N LEU A 354 -8.29 -6.51 -1.90
CA LEU A 354 -9.28 -6.21 -0.86
C LEU A 354 -10.00 -7.47 -0.36
N ILE A 355 -10.31 -8.43 -1.24
CA ILE A 355 -10.98 -9.67 -0.86
C ILE A 355 -10.01 -10.59 -0.13
N ALA A 356 -8.83 -10.83 -0.70
CA ALA A 356 -7.82 -11.72 -0.12
C ALA A 356 -7.14 -11.13 1.13
N GLN A 357 -7.27 -9.81 1.32
CA GLN A 357 -6.63 -9.02 2.39
C GLN A 357 -5.11 -9.23 2.43
N ARG A 358 -4.48 -9.20 1.26
CA ARG A 358 -3.06 -9.50 1.09
C ARG A 358 -2.42 -8.59 0.06
N VAL A 359 -1.15 -8.30 0.29
CA VAL A 359 -0.25 -7.70 -0.70
C VAL A 359 0.47 -8.82 -1.45
N ASN A 360 0.48 -8.74 -2.79
CA ASN A 360 1.26 -9.63 -3.66
C ASN A 360 2.77 -9.41 -3.48
N ASN A 361 3.60 -10.19 -4.17
CA ASN A 361 5.05 -9.98 -4.13
C ASN A 361 5.39 -8.55 -4.60
N PRO A 362 6.15 -7.77 -3.79
CA PRO A 362 6.55 -6.42 -4.17
C PRO A 362 7.33 -6.39 -5.48
N ILE A 363 7.09 -5.37 -6.30
CA ILE A 363 7.87 -5.09 -7.50
C ILE A 363 8.80 -3.92 -7.19
N SER A 364 10.11 -4.18 -7.13
CA SER A 364 11.14 -3.14 -7.10
C SER A 364 11.65 -2.89 -8.53
N CYS A 365 11.62 -1.63 -8.97
CA CYS A 365 12.04 -1.20 -10.31
C CYS A 365 12.64 0.22 -10.26
N HIS A 366 13.19 0.71 -11.37
CA HIS A 366 13.72 2.08 -11.49
C HIS A 366 12.87 2.96 -12.41
N GLY A 367 11.95 2.37 -13.17
CA GLY A 367 10.95 3.11 -13.93
C GLY A 367 9.82 2.16 -14.30
N TYR A 368 8.61 2.69 -14.48
CA TYR A 368 7.47 1.90 -14.96
C TYR A 368 6.52 2.74 -15.81
N ALA A 369 5.91 2.12 -16.81
CA ALA A 369 4.81 2.65 -17.58
C ALA A 369 3.59 1.76 -17.39
N LEU A 370 2.44 2.36 -17.09
CA LEU A 370 1.15 1.66 -17.01
C LEU A 370 0.25 2.15 -18.14
N PHE A 371 -0.02 1.28 -19.10
CA PHE A 371 -0.85 1.58 -20.26
C PHE A 371 -2.34 1.41 -19.96
N ALA A 372 -3.19 2.01 -20.79
CA ALA A 372 -4.65 2.04 -20.60
C ALA A 372 -5.29 0.64 -20.56
N ASN A 373 -4.70 -0.35 -21.24
CA ASN A 373 -5.12 -1.75 -21.25
C ASN A 373 -4.63 -2.55 -20.03
N GLY A 374 -3.96 -1.91 -19.06
CA GLY A 374 -3.42 -2.54 -17.86
C GLY A 374 -2.10 -3.27 -18.05
N GLU A 375 -1.42 -3.08 -19.18
CA GLU A 375 -0.04 -3.52 -19.33
C GLU A 375 0.89 -2.63 -18.52
N LEU A 376 1.61 -3.25 -17.58
CA LEU A 376 2.64 -2.65 -16.76
C LEU A 376 4.01 -3.05 -17.31
N CYS A 377 4.69 -2.09 -17.91
CA CYS A 377 6.06 -2.22 -18.36
C CYS A 377 6.99 -1.66 -17.29
N TYR A 378 8.03 -2.39 -16.89
CA TYR A 378 9.05 -1.86 -15.99
C TYR A 378 10.44 -2.43 -16.28
N PHE A 379 11.48 -1.66 -15.95
CA PHE A 379 12.86 -2.14 -15.96
C PHE A 379 13.47 -2.09 -14.56
N ARG A 380 14.50 -2.90 -14.37
CA ARG A 380 15.42 -2.79 -13.23
C ARG A 380 16.70 -2.20 -13.77
N ALA A 381 17.10 -1.03 -13.28
CA ALA A 381 18.37 -0.44 -13.68
C ALA A 381 19.51 -1.27 -13.09
N ASP A 382 20.55 -1.44 -13.90
CA ASP A 382 21.87 -1.77 -13.40
C ASP A 382 22.63 -0.45 -13.20
N ASP A 383 23.56 -0.42 -12.25
CA ASP A 383 24.41 0.77 -12.01
C ASP A 383 25.40 1.02 -13.17
N GLU A 384 25.56 0.05 -14.07
CA GLU A 384 26.44 0.12 -15.22
C GLU A 384 25.75 0.71 -16.46
N ALA A 385 26.42 1.66 -17.13
CA ALA A 385 25.94 2.24 -18.36
C ALA A 385 25.93 1.21 -19.50
N LYS A 386 24.76 0.95 -20.08
CA LYS A 386 24.54 -0.02 -21.16
C LYS A 386 23.70 0.59 -22.26
N LYS A 387 23.73 -0.02 -23.45
CA LYS A 387 22.93 0.39 -24.61
C LYS A 387 21.57 -0.31 -24.69
N HIS A 388 21.46 -1.48 -24.07
CA HIS A 388 20.30 -2.35 -24.16
C HIS A 388 19.73 -2.58 -22.76
N HIS A 389 18.45 -2.25 -22.59
CA HIS A 389 17.77 -2.32 -21.31
C HIS A 389 16.59 -3.29 -21.41
N ALA A 390 16.61 -4.34 -20.60
CA ALA A 390 15.54 -5.31 -20.55
C ALA A 390 14.33 -4.72 -19.82
N VAL A 391 13.15 -4.89 -20.40
CA VAL A 391 11.87 -4.44 -19.84
C VAL A 391 10.97 -5.64 -19.69
N GLN A 392 10.38 -5.81 -18.51
CA GLN A 392 9.35 -6.82 -18.29
C GLN A 392 7.97 -6.23 -18.55
N ILE A 393 7.12 -7.03 -19.17
CA ILE A 393 5.76 -6.62 -19.55
C ILE A 393 4.81 -7.55 -18.81
N TRP A 394 4.02 -6.96 -17.93
CA TRP A 394 3.05 -7.66 -17.10
C TRP A 394 1.65 -7.22 -17.49
N GLN A 395 0.75 -8.16 -17.73
CA GLN A 395 -0.67 -7.84 -17.68
C GLN A 395 -1.07 -7.64 -16.23
N THR A 396 -1.80 -6.57 -15.92
CA THR A 396 -2.29 -6.25 -14.57
C THR A 396 -3.77 -5.81 -14.60
N PRO A 397 -4.48 -5.84 -13.46
CA PRO A 397 -5.86 -5.36 -13.39
C PRO A 397 -5.99 -3.82 -13.43
N TYR A 398 -4.88 -3.08 -13.49
CA TYR A 398 -4.88 -1.61 -13.40
C TYR A 398 -5.10 -0.96 -14.77
N VAL A 399 -6.33 -1.06 -15.27
CA VAL A 399 -6.74 -0.49 -16.56
C VAL A 399 -7.25 0.95 -16.41
N ALA A 400 -7.26 1.71 -17.50
CA ALA A 400 -7.83 3.05 -17.53
C ALA A 400 -9.36 3.02 -17.29
N PRO A 401 -9.97 4.11 -16.76
CA PRO A 401 -11.39 4.14 -16.41
C PRO A 401 -12.36 3.85 -17.58
N ASP A 402 -11.94 4.15 -18.81
CA ASP A 402 -12.66 3.96 -20.06
C ASP A 402 -12.41 2.61 -20.73
N PHE A 403 -11.47 1.81 -20.22
CA PHE A 403 -11.18 0.48 -20.75
C PHE A 403 -12.33 -0.49 -20.45
N GLN A 404 -12.92 -1.04 -21.50
CA GLN A 404 -14.06 -1.95 -21.40
C GLN A 404 -13.60 -3.40 -21.22
N LEU A 405 -13.98 -3.99 -20.09
CA LEU A 405 -13.88 -5.43 -19.89
C LEU A 405 -15.11 -6.14 -20.47
N PRO A 406 -14.94 -7.31 -21.09
CA PRO A 406 -16.07 -8.13 -21.49
C PRO A 406 -16.84 -8.59 -20.25
N VAL A 407 -18.10 -8.19 -20.16
CA VAL A 407 -19.01 -8.53 -19.05
C VAL A 407 -20.20 -9.32 -19.55
N THR A 408 -20.69 -10.24 -18.72
CA THR A 408 -21.93 -10.97 -18.97
C THR A 408 -23.08 -10.23 -18.29
N SER A 409 -23.85 -9.47 -19.06
CA SER A 409 -24.91 -8.60 -18.53
C SER A 409 -26.16 -9.35 -18.05
N ASP A 410 -26.37 -10.60 -18.51
CA ASP A 410 -27.52 -11.43 -18.15
C ASP A 410 -27.23 -12.35 -16.94
N SER A 411 -26.73 -11.76 -15.85
CA SER A 411 -26.48 -12.48 -14.59
C SER A 411 -27.11 -11.75 -13.41
N TYR A 412 -27.54 -12.51 -12.40
CA TYR A 412 -27.97 -11.94 -11.12
C TYR A 412 -26.87 -11.07 -10.49
N LEU A 413 -25.62 -11.54 -10.53
CA LEU A 413 -24.47 -10.82 -9.99
C LEU A 413 -24.24 -9.50 -10.72
N TYR A 414 -24.46 -9.47 -12.05
CA TYR A 414 -24.31 -8.25 -12.84
C TYR A 414 -25.29 -7.15 -12.38
N LYS A 415 -26.56 -7.54 -12.13
CA LYS A 415 -27.61 -6.61 -11.65
C LYS A 415 -27.31 -6.02 -10.27
N LEU A 416 -26.57 -6.76 -9.44
CA LEU A 416 -26.18 -6.32 -8.11
C LEU A 416 -25.01 -5.33 -8.14
N GLY A 417 -24.04 -5.56 -9.04
CA GLY A 417 -22.87 -4.70 -9.22
C GLY A 417 -21.63 -5.20 -8.48
N ASN A 418 -20.50 -5.19 -9.18
CA ASN A 418 -19.25 -5.82 -8.72
C ASN A 418 -18.72 -5.22 -7.41
N LYS A 419 -18.72 -3.89 -7.26
CA LYS A 419 -18.18 -3.22 -6.06
C LYS A 419 -18.90 -3.64 -4.77
N GLU A 420 -20.21 -3.82 -4.82
CA GLU A 420 -20.99 -4.28 -3.67
C GLU A 420 -20.64 -5.72 -3.30
N ILE A 421 -20.53 -6.59 -4.30
CA ILE A 421 -20.13 -7.99 -4.11
C ILE A 421 -18.73 -8.08 -3.49
N VAL A 422 -17.77 -7.34 -4.04
CA VAL A 422 -16.38 -7.33 -3.55
C VAL A 422 -16.31 -6.91 -2.08
N ARG A 423 -17.04 -5.86 -1.68
CA ARG A 423 -17.08 -5.42 -0.27
C ARG A 423 -17.64 -6.49 0.67
N ALA A 424 -18.79 -7.07 0.32
CA ALA A 424 -19.38 -8.14 1.11
C ALA A 424 -18.46 -9.37 1.23
N MET A 425 -17.74 -9.69 0.14
CA MET A 425 -16.76 -10.76 0.14
C MET A 425 -15.54 -10.46 1.02
N ALA A 426 -15.06 -9.22 1.03
CA ALA A 426 -13.96 -8.79 1.88
C ALA A 426 -14.32 -8.85 3.37
N GLU A 427 -15.53 -8.41 3.75
CA GLU A 427 -16.04 -8.57 5.12
C GLU A 427 -16.21 -10.06 5.51
N ALA A 428 -16.66 -10.91 4.58
CA ALA A 428 -16.73 -12.35 4.80
C ALA A 428 -15.33 -12.97 5.00
N GLN A 429 -14.31 -12.50 4.28
CA GLN A 429 -12.92 -12.90 4.48
C GLN A 429 -12.38 -12.46 5.85
N GLU A 430 -12.76 -11.29 6.33
CA GLU A 430 -12.38 -10.83 7.67
C GLU A 430 -12.91 -11.80 8.75
N ILE A 431 -14.16 -12.24 8.62
CA ILE A 431 -14.74 -13.26 9.52
C ILE A 431 -13.92 -14.55 9.47
N LEU A 432 -13.54 -15.03 8.27
CA LEU A 432 -12.70 -16.22 8.13
C LEU A 432 -11.32 -16.04 8.78
N THR A 433 -10.76 -14.83 8.70
CA THR A 433 -9.48 -14.49 9.33
C THR A 433 -9.60 -14.52 10.85
N LEU A 434 -10.66 -13.94 11.42
CA LEU A 434 -10.91 -13.96 12.86
C LEU A 434 -11.19 -15.38 13.37
N LEU A 435 -11.93 -16.21 12.62
CA LEU A 435 -12.17 -17.62 12.98
C LEU A 435 -10.88 -18.46 13.08
N SER A 436 -9.80 -18.00 12.47
CA SER A 436 -8.48 -18.65 12.55
C SER A 436 -7.61 -18.16 13.71
N LYS A 437 -8.05 -17.13 14.45
CA LYS A 437 -7.32 -16.59 15.60
C LYS A 437 -7.55 -17.43 16.85
N ASP A 438 -6.56 -17.39 17.74
CA ASP A 438 -6.64 -17.98 19.07
C ASP A 438 -7.36 -17.06 20.07
N ASP A 439 -7.69 -17.61 21.24
CA ASP A 439 -8.42 -16.92 22.30
C ASP A 439 -7.65 -15.75 22.95
N SER A 440 -6.38 -15.55 22.59
CA SER A 440 -5.62 -14.35 22.97
C SER A 440 -6.15 -13.07 22.34
N TYR A 441 -6.98 -13.19 21.28
CA TYR A 441 -7.65 -12.04 20.65
C TYR A 441 -8.79 -11.51 21.54
N ALA A 442 -8.65 -10.29 22.02
CA ALA A 442 -9.60 -9.65 22.92
C ALA A 442 -10.96 -9.41 22.26
N GLY A 443 -12.01 -10.03 22.82
CA GLY A 443 -13.39 -9.86 22.32
C GLY A 443 -13.71 -10.63 21.05
N LEU A 444 -12.94 -11.67 20.71
CA LEU A 444 -13.08 -12.44 19.46
C LEU A 444 -14.53 -12.84 19.13
N TYR A 445 -15.23 -13.48 20.06
CA TYR A 445 -16.60 -13.93 19.81
C TYR A 445 -17.60 -12.77 19.68
N LEU A 446 -17.39 -11.66 20.38
CA LEU A 446 -18.24 -10.47 20.25
C LEU A 446 -18.03 -9.83 18.87
N ASP A 447 -16.79 -9.73 18.40
CA ASP A 447 -16.49 -9.21 17.07
C ASP A 447 -17.05 -10.13 15.98
N LEU A 448 -16.94 -11.46 16.12
CA LEU A 448 -17.56 -12.42 15.19
C LEU A 448 -19.09 -12.27 15.14
N ILE A 449 -19.76 -12.12 16.30
CA ILE A 449 -21.21 -11.89 16.34
C ILE A 449 -21.56 -10.57 15.67
N ARG A 450 -20.82 -9.50 15.95
CA ARG A 450 -21.05 -8.19 15.35
C ARG A 450 -20.89 -8.25 13.83
N LEU A 451 -19.74 -8.71 13.33
CA LEU A 451 -19.44 -8.77 11.91
C LEU A 451 -20.42 -9.67 11.16
N THR A 452 -20.73 -10.85 11.68
CA THR A 452 -21.70 -11.75 11.01
C THR A 452 -23.10 -11.16 10.99
N THR A 453 -23.51 -10.43 12.03
CA THR A 453 -24.81 -9.75 12.08
C THR A 453 -24.84 -8.60 11.07
N THR A 454 -23.86 -7.69 11.14
CA THR A 454 -23.71 -6.54 10.22
C THR A 454 -23.66 -6.99 8.77
N LEU A 455 -22.88 -8.02 8.44
CA LEU A 455 -22.79 -8.56 7.07
C LEU A 455 -24.16 -9.03 6.57
N THR A 456 -24.91 -9.80 7.38
CA THR A 456 -26.21 -10.34 6.95
C THR A 456 -27.35 -9.32 6.93
N ASP A 457 -27.22 -8.26 7.71
CA ASP A 457 -28.20 -7.17 7.78
C ASP A 457 -27.92 -6.10 6.71
N THR A 458 -26.66 -5.86 6.35
CA THR A 458 -26.27 -4.92 5.29
C THR A 458 -26.53 -5.51 3.90
N TYR A 459 -26.14 -6.77 3.68
CA TYR A 459 -26.22 -7.42 2.38
C TYR A 459 -27.31 -8.49 2.34
N HIS A 460 -28.57 -8.06 2.21
CA HIS A 460 -29.72 -8.97 2.22
C HIS A 460 -29.68 -10.06 1.13
N TRP A 461 -29.05 -9.74 -0.02
CA TRP A 461 -28.88 -10.63 -1.17
C TRP A 461 -27.96 -11.82 -0.88
N LEU A 462 -27.16 -11.81 0.20
CA LEU A 462 -26.32 -12.96 0.59
C LEU A 462 -27.14 -14.22 0.93
N ARG A 463 -28.47 -14.10 1.06
CA ARG A 463 -29.39 -15.23 1.26
C ARG A 463 -29.69 -15.98 -0.04
N GLU A 464 -29.55 -15.32 -1.17
CA GLU A 464 -29.95 -15.85 -2.46
C GLU A 464 -29.04 -17.01 -2.89
N PRO A 465 -29.60 -18.10 -3.47
CA PRO A 465 -28.79 -19.20 -4.01
C PRO A 465 -27.80 -18.73 -5.09
N ALA A 466 -28.18 -17.72 -5.88
CA ALA A 466 -27.32 -17.10 -6.89
C ALA A 466 -26.10 -16.36 -6.30
N ALA A 467 -26.11 -16.10 -4.99
CA ALA A 467 -24.98 -15.55 -4.23
C ALA A 467 -24.37 -16.60 -3.28
N GLN A 468 -24.50 -17.89 -3.63
CA GLN A 468 -24.01 -19.05 -2.85
C GLN A 468 -24.59 -19.15 -1.42
N ALA A 469 -25.67 -18.44 -1.12
CA ALA A 469 -26.30 -18.36 0.19
C ALA A 469 -25.29 -18.12 1.34
N LEU A 470 -24.36 -17.19 1.13
CA LEU A 470 -23.30 -16.79 2.09
C LEU A 470 -23.82 -16.45 3.48
N SER A 471 -25.06 -15.97 3.60
CA SER A 471 -25.68 -15.59 4.88
C SER A 471 -25.88 -16.77 5.86
N ARG A 472 -25.64 -18.02 5.43
CA ARG A 472 -25.71 -19.19 6.33
C ARG A 472 -24.64 -19.18 7.43
N CYS A 473 -23.67 -18.28 7.34
CA CYS A 473 -22.73 -17.93 8.42
C CYS A 473 -23.44 -17.61 9.74
N ARG A 474 -24.66 -17.06 9.76
CA ARG A 474 -25.41 -16.69 10.99
C ARG A 474 -25.62 -17.85 12.00
N ARG A 475 -25.34 -19.10 11.62
CA ARG A 475 -25.38 -20.26 12.52
C ARG A 475 -24.22 -20.35 13.52
N PHE A 476 -23.21 -19.48 13.44
CA PHE A 476 -22.07 -19.46 14.39
C PHE A 476 -22.49 -19.26 15.87
N GLY A 477 -23.61 -18.57 16.14
CA GLY A 477 -24.02 -18.18 17.51
C GLY A 477 -25.37 -18.70 18.03
N ARG A 478 -26.10 -19.56 17.28
CA ARG A 478 -27.43 -20.03 17.71
C ARG A 478 -27.41 -21.45 18.27
N ARG A 479 -27.93 -21.64 19.49
CA ARG A 479 -28.30 -22.98 20.01
C ARG A 479 -29.31 -23.64 19.05
N PRO A 480 -29.24 -24.96 18.83
CA PRO A 480 -30.21 -25.65 17.98
C PRO A 480 -31.59 -25.56 18.64
N THR A 481 -32.57 -25.01 17.92
CA THR A 481 -33.98 -25.22 18.26
C THR A 481 -34.26 -26.72 18.16
N ARG A 482 -34.37 -27.39 19.32
CA ARG A 482 -34.84 -28.78 19.41
C ARG A 482 -36.23 -28.87 18.79
N ARG A 483 -36.36 -29.48 17.61
CA ARG A 483 -37.61 -30.09 17.18
C ARG A 483 -37.78 -31.39 17.99
N TRP A 484 -38.43 -31.30 19.14
CA TRP A 484 -39.13 -32.43 19.74
C TRP A 484 -40.60 -32.24 19.42
N ARG A 485 -41.08 -32.87 18.34
CA ARG A 485 -42.51 -33.16 18.21
C ARG A 485 -42.74 -34.47 18.94
N SER A 486 -43.47 -34.37 20.05
CA SER A 486 -43.99 -35.48 20.82
C SER A 486 -44.85 -36.39 19.94
N SER A 487 -44.45 -37.64 19.82
CA SER A 487 -45.37 -38.75 19.61
C SER A 487 -46.22 -38.91 20.86
N ARG A 488 -47.52 -38.59 20.76
CA ARG A 488 -48.63 -39.11 21.59
C ARG A 488 -49.94 -38.62 21.00
N LYS A 489 -50.49 -39.41 20.07
CA LYS A 489 -51.77 -40.10 20.21
C LYS A 489 -51.76 -41.30 19.28
#